data_AF-A0A9D8TUA7-F1
#
_entry.id   AF-A0A9D8TUA7-F1
#
_cell.length_a   1.000
_cell.length_b   1.000
_cell.length_c   1.000
_cell.angle_alpha   90.00
_cell.angle_beta   90.00
_cell.angle_gamma   90.00
#
_symmetry.space_group_name_H-M   'P 1'
#
loop_
_entity.id
_entity.type
_entity.pdbx_description
1 polymer ?
#
loop_
_entity_poly.entity_id
_entity_poly.type
_entity_poly.pdbx_seq_one_letter_code
_entity_poly.pdbx_strand_id
1 'polypeptide(L)'
;MVKFSLFFKLLVFVLLCTFSTAFVKTAEATDENTTIKFSTDKEIFSGKSFNFRVTVITNAKLNNGSLKYDHLKDDFQVGNLRFSQAKYDSDPSLTVYKWDIPLLTNNSGIIDIKPFTFTGLGKKSSPVQINVIKPASKTYAKQFIKTLLRNPTAIEGQLVMYRVETDILPNVKIQSYTPPKAENATIELYQEKVTSRVGKENSISQPSYKTQIREYRIIFHKQGENVIEGPKIEGVIKSPSGNKSFFQQGENNKINIKPNPDKDLVSENITIAVQWTPDEKEVSVGQAITRAVTIRGTNNALSQFPSLELPEMPDYDVYVEKTKESEKLMRNKKFISTLTVKQVFVPKKNHTTFNVPDVKFTWLNPNNGEKKEVVINGATYEVSGFSFNDYIPRDPRYAHWLFAGVAFLLVFGVFTYYSIIWYRERVGIYGKIHKYMDFRGYWKQMRKSWSKKDPFQTRNAIIEWAQKRWENTTIVGLNDIPFYQENKEAFDNLSAACWAPDHTAWDDSEIRKVISKNRNYRRPKAKHGINPYGLNGEMYETITQKLK
;
A
#
# COMPACT_ATOMS: atom_id res chain seq x y z
N MET A 1 -56.21 63.61 54.15
CA MET A 1 -57.11 62.94 53.18
C MET A 1 -56.38 62.67 51.85
N VAL A 2 -55.43 61.73 51.78
CA VAL A 2 -54.94 61.12 50.51
C VAL A 2 -54.32 59.76 50.83
N LYS A 3 -55.07 58.79 51.37
CA LYS A 3 -54.54 57.43 51.66
C LYS A 3 -55.68 56.38 51.69
N PHE A 4 -56.34 56.16 50.56
CA PHE A 4 -57.21 54.98 50.38
C PHE A 4 -57.35 54.54 48.92
N SER A 5 -57.13 55.44 47.96
CA SER A 5 -57.22 55.15 46.52
C SER A 5 -56.06 54.28 45.97
N LEU A 6 -54.84 54.43 46.48
CA LEU A 6 -53.68 53.66 45.99
C LEU A 6 -53.68 52.21 46.49
N PHE A 7 -54.21 51.94 47.68
CA PHE A 7 -54.31 50.58 48.20
C PHE A 7 -55.36 49.76 47.44
N PHE A 8 -56.46 50.40 47.00
CA PHE A 8 -57.48 49.74 46.19
C PHE A 8 -57.00 49.45 44.76
N LYS A 9 -56.17 50.33 44.17
CA LYS A 9 -55.54 50.06 42.87
C LYS A 9 -54.44 49.00 42.93
N LEU A 10 -53.70 48.90 44.04
CA LEU A 10 -52.72 47.82 44.25
C LEU A 10 -53.41 46.48 44.55
N LEU A 11 -54.53 46.49 45.28
CA LEU A 11 -55.34 45.30 45.55
C LEU A 11 -56.01 44.76 44.28
N VAL A 12 -56.50 45.64 43.40
CA VAL A 12 -57.08 45.26 42.09
C VAL A 12 -56.01 44.78 41.10
N PHE A 13 -54.78 45.29 41.18
CA PHE A 13 -53.68 44.82 40.32
C PHE A 13 -53.04 43.51 40.84
N VAL A 14 -53.06 43.26 42.15
CA VAL A 14 -52.57 42.00 42.75
C VAL A 14 -53.64 40.89 42.69
N LEU A 15 -54.93 41.21 42.65
CA LEU A 15 -56.00 40.22 42.37
C LEU A 15 -56.07 39.78 40.90
N LEU A 16 -55.44 40.50 39.96
CA LEU A 16 -55.35 40.12 38.55
C LEU A 16 -54.12 39.24 38.22
N CYS A 17 -53.27 38.96 39.21
CA CYS A 17 -52.10 38.07 39.08
C CYS A 17 -52.22 36.76 39.87
N THR A 18 -53.42 36.39 40.33
CA THR A 18 -53.65 35.08 40.93
C THR A 18 -53.76 34.01 39.86
N PHE A 19 -52.75 33.12 39.84
CA PHE A 19 -52.83 31.73 39.39
C PHE A 19 -53.70 31.47 38.14
N SER A 20 -53.14 31.74 36.96
CA SER A 20 -53.58 31.03 35.75
C SER A 20 -53.05 29.61 35.80
N THR A 21 -53.62 28.76 36.65
CA THR A 21 -53.61 27.32 36.37
C THR A 21 -54.33 27.16 35.05
N ALA A 22 -53.60 26.79 33.99
CA ALA A 22 -54.20 26.41 32.73
C ALA A 22 -55.13 25.21 32.98
N PHE A 23 -56.42 25.49 33.19
CA PHE A 23 -57.46 24.48 33.09
C PHE A 23 -57.53 24.06 31.62
N VAL A 24 -56.97 22.89 31.32
CA VAL A 24 -57.32 22.16 30.10
C VAL A 24 -58.82 21.91 30.17
N LYS A 25 -59.59 22.43 29.20
CA LYS A 25 -60.97 21.99 28.98
C LYS A 25 -60.92 20.49 28.71
N THR A 26 -61.33 19.69 29.68
CA THR A 26 -61.59 18.27 29.52
C THR A 26 -62.82 18.13 28.63
N ALA A 27 -62.60 17.89 27.34
CA ALA A 27 -63.67 17.40 26.47
C ALA A 27 -63.87 15.90 26.79
N GLU A 28 -64.69 15.63 27.81
CA GLU A 28 -65.11 14.28 28.16
C GLU A 28 -66.18 13.82 27.17
N ALA A 29 -65.84 12.84 26.35
CA ALA A 29 -66.84 12.00 25.72
C ALA A 29 -67.10 10.84 26.68
N THR A 30 -68.20 10.88 27.43
CA THR A 30 -68.67 9.79 28.30
C THR A 30 -69.53 8.80 27.51
N ASP A 31 -69.19 7.53 27.62
CA ASP A 31 -70.05 6.38 27.36
C ASP A 31 -69.58 5.29 28.34
N GLU A 32 -70.50 4.51 28.92
CA GLU A 32 -70.51 4.11 30.35
C GLU A 32 -69.23 3.49 30.95
N ASN A 33 -68.27 3.00 30.16
CA ASN A 33 -67.02 2.39 30.63
C ASN A 33 -65.74 2.87 29.93
N THR A 34 -65.76 3.98 29.18
CA THR A 34 -64.55 4.51 28.51
C THR A 34 -64.38 6.02 28.64
N THR A 35 -63.26 6.43 29.24
CA THR A 35 -62.86 7.84 29.41
C THR A 35 -61.51 8.11 28.75
N ILE A 36 -61.43 9.17 27.94
CA ILE A 36 -60.18 9.61 27.28
C ILE A 36 -59.82 11.00 27.84
N LYS A 37 -58.59 11.14 28.36
CA LYS A 37 -58.07 12.38 28.93
C LYS A 37 -56.75 12.77 28.28
N PHE A 38 -56.54 14.08 28.14
CA PHE A 38 -55.31 14.66 27.61
C PHE A 38 -54.67 15.57 28.64
N SER A 39 -53.36 15.50 28.76
CA SER A 39 -52.59 16.39 29.64
C SER A 39 -51.20 16.63 29.09
N THR A 40 -50.54 17.68 29.57
CA THR A 40 -49.15 17.99 29.26
C THR A 40 -48.35 17.99 30.55
N ASP A 41 -47.05 17.66 30.48
CA ASP A 41 -46.19 17.63 31.67
C ASP A 41 -45.82 19.03 32.19
N LYS A 42 -46.03 20.07 31.37
CA LYS A 42 -45.65 21.47 31.64
C LYS A 42 -46.29 22.40 30.60
N GLU A 43 -46.10 23.70 30.81
CA GLU A 43 -46.35 24.74 29.81
C GLU A 43 -45.48 24.55 28.57
N ILE A 44 -46.06 24.87 27.41
CA ILE A 44 -45.48 24.53 26.13
C ILE A 44 -44.84 25.78 25.54
N PHE A 45 -43.55 25.69 25.26
CA PHE A 45 -42.79 26.76 24.65
C PHE A 45 -42.23 26.30 23.30
N SER A 46 -42.30 27.16 22.29
CA SER A 46 -41.67 26.91 21.00
C SER A 46 -40.17 26.58 21.18
N GLY A 47 -39.68 25.56 20.48
CA GLY A 47 -38.31 25.05 20.55
C GLY A 47 -37.99 24.21 21.79
N LYS A 48 -38.97 23.96 22.69
CA LYS A 48 -38.80 23.07 23.85
C LYS A 48 -39.66 21.82 23.68
N SER A 49 -39.12 20.66 24.02
CA SER A 49 -39.94 19.45 24.07
C SER A 49 -40.85 19.43 25.28
N PHE A 50 -42.00 18.78 25.14
CA PHE A 50 -42.95 18.47 26.21
C PHE A 50 -43.50 17.07 25.99
N ASN A 51 -44.06 16.45 27.03
CA ASN A 51 -44.75 15.18 26.90
C ASN A 51 -46.25 15.47 26.80
N PHE A 52 -46.85 15.07 25.68
CA PHE A 52 -48.29 15.01 25.52
C PHE A 52 -48.78 13.64 25.98
N ARG A 53 -49.58 13.62 27.05
CA ARG A 53 -50.07 12.42 27.68
C ARG A 53 -51.51 12.14 27.25
N VAL A 54 -51.71 11.02 26.58
CA VAL A 54 -53.02 10.45 26.29
C VAL A 54 -53.31 9.37 27.35
N THR A 55 -54.37 9.55 28.12
CA THR A 55 -54.83 8.58 29.13
C THR A 55 -56.17 8.02 28.70
N VAL A 56 -56.26 6.70 28.55
CA VAL A 56 -57.52 6.01 28.25
C VAL A 56 -57.84 5.06 29.40
N ILE A 57 -59.01 5.22 30.00
CA ILE A 57 -59.53 4.34 31.04
C ILE A 57 -60.65 3.54 30.40
N THR A 58 -60.49 2.23 30.28
CA THR A 58 -61.45 1.35 29.60
C THR A 58 -61.31 -0.10 30.05
N ASN A 59 -62.34 -0.91 29.82
CA ASN A 59 -62.29 -2.37 29.93
C ASN A 59 -61.73 -3.05 28.66
N ALA A 60 -61.61 -2.31 27.54
CA ALA A 60 -60.99 -2.81 26.33
C ALA A 60 -59.50 -3.11 26.52
N LYS A 61 -58.99 -4.14 25.85
CA LYS A 61 -57.57 -4.48 25.85
C LYS A 61 -56.83 -3.62 24.83
N LEU A 62 -56.00 -2.70 25.30
CA LEU A 62 -55.16 -1.84 24.47
C LEU A 62 -53.67 -2.16 24.69
N ASN A 63 -52.85 -1.82 23.71
CA ASN A 63 -51.40 -1.97 23.79
C ASN A 63 -50.71 -0.71 23.25
N ASN A 64 -49.38 -0.70 23.28
CA ASN A 64 -48.57 0.42 22.79
C ASN A 64 -48.99 0.90 21.38
N GLY A 65 -49.26 -0.02 20.45
CA GLY A 65 -49.61 0.28 19.05
C GLY A 65 -51.09 0.60 18.80
N SER A 66 -51.94 0.55 19.84
CA SER A 66 -53.37 0.88 19.73
C SER A 66 -53.58 2.35 19.39
N LEU A 67 -52.80 3.29 19.94
CA LEU A 67 -52.94 4.70 19.65
C LEU A 67 -52.41 5.05 18.25
N LYS A 68 -53.24 5.67 17.41
CA LYS A 68 -52.81 6.22 16.11
C LYS A 68 -52.58 7.72 16.22
N TYR A 69 -51.32 8.11 16.09
CA TYR A 69 -50.86 9.49 16.32
C TYR A 69 -50.04 10.05 15.15
N ASP A 70 -50.05 9.41 13.97
CA ASP A 70 -49.25 9.85 12.82
C ASP A 70 -49.56 11.28 12.38
N HIS A 71 -50.81 11.73 12.54
CA HIS A 71 -51.22 13.11 12.26
C HIS A 71 -50.50 14.15 13.12
N LEU A 72 -49.89 13.78 14.26
CA LEU A 72 -49.07 14.70 15.04
C LEU A 72 -47.80 15.12 14.30
N LYS A 73 -47.35 14.34 13.31
CA LYS A 73 -46.16 14.66 12.50
C LYS A 73 -46.37 15.87 11.60
N ASP A 74 -47.63 16.27 11.37
CA ASP A 74 -47.98 17.46 10.59
C ASP A 74 -47.45 18.74 11.27
N ASP A 75 -47.59 18.83 12.61
CA ASP A 75 -47.30 20.05 13.39
C ASP A 75 -46.15 19.88 14.40
N PHE A 76 -45.80 18.63 14.73
CA PHE A 76 -44.85 18.29 15.77
C PHE A 76 -43.80 17.29 15.29
N GLN A 77 -42.58 17.47 15.79
CA GLN A 77 -41.61 16.39 15.81
C GLN A 77 -41.95 15.46 16.96
N VAL A 78 -42.12 14.19 16.63
CA VAL A 78 -42.52 13.16 17.58
C VAL A 78 -41.30 12.33 17.97
N GLY A 79 -41.01 12.28 19.29
CA GLY A 79 -39.98 11.42 19.86
C GLY A 79 -40.50 10.02 20.18
N ASN A 80 -39.69 9.21 20.86
CA ASN A 80 -40.08 7.84 21.18
C ASN A 80 -41.26 7.77 22.17
N LEU A 81 -42.35 7.16 21.70
CA LEU A 81 -43.55 6.91 22.48
C LEU A 81 -43.26 6.00 23.69
N ARG A 82 -43.79 6.39 24.85
CA ARG A 82 -43.73 5.57 26.06
C ARG A 82 -45.12 5.13 26.47
N PHE A 83 -45.26 3.83 26.67
CA PHE A 83 -46.52 3.21 27.05
C PHE A 83 -46.43 2.62 28.46
N SER A 84 -47.46 2.87 29.26
CA SER A 84 -47.65 2.20 30.55
C SER A 84 -49.11 1.83 30.74
N GLN A 85 -49.36 0.78 31.50
CA GLN A 85 -50.70 0.35 31.88
C GLN A 85 -50.74 0.03 33.38
N ALA A 86 -51.87 0.31 34.01
CA ALA A 86 -52.14 -0.03 35.41
C ALA A 86 -53.63 -0.32 35.59
N LYS A 87 -54.00 -1.04 36.65
CA LYS A 87 -55.40 -1.14 37.07
C LYS A 87 -55.92 0.22 37.51
N TYR A 88 -57.20 0.49 37.26
CA TYR A 88 -57.81 1.73 37.71
C TYR A 88 -58.20 1.61 39.18
N ASP A 89 -57.70 2.53 40.02
CA ASP A 89 -57.84 2.43 41.47
C ASP A 89 -59.30 2.44 41.94
N SER A 90 -60.17 3.20 41.26
CA SER A 90 -61.59 3.27 41.61
C SER A 90 -62.42 2.10 41.10
N ASP A 91 -61.96 1.39 40.07
CA ASP A 91 -62.67 0.24 39.48
C ASP A 91 -61.68 -0.77 38.87
N PRO A 92 -61.43 -1.92 39.54
CA PRO A 92 -60.52 -2.97 39.05
C PRO A 92 -60.91 -3.62 37.71
N SER A 93 -62.17 -3.47 37.28
CA SER A 93 -62.65 -3.94 35.97
C SER A 93 -62.08 -3.10 34.82
N LEU A 94 -61.68 -1.86 35.12
CA LEU A 94 -61.08 -0.94 34.17
C LEU A 94 -59.55 -0.97 34.23
N THR A 95 -58.92 -0.67 33.09
CA THR A 95 -57.48 -0.53 32.95
C THR A 95 -57.17 0.88 32.46
N VAL A 96 -56.17 1.51 33.09
CA VAL A 96 -55.63 2.80 32.70
C VAL A 96 -54.46 2.57 31.76
N TYR A 97 -54.59 3.01 30.52
CA TYR A 97 -53.53 3.03 29.52
C TYR A 97 -53.02 4.46 29.35
N LYS A 98 -51.70 4.63 29.42
CA LYS A 98 -51.03 5.93 29.27
C LYS A 98 -50.01 5.88 28.15
N TRP A 99 -50.16 6.78 27.19
CA TRP A 99 -49.18 7.07 26.16
C TRP A 99 -48.58 8.44 26.43
N ASP A 100 -47.31 8.47 26.83
CA ASP A 100 -46.52 9.69 26.92
C ASP A 100 -45.79 9.88 25.59
N ILE A 101 -46.19 10.90 24.82
CA ILE A 101 -45.66 11.22 23.50
C ILE A 101 -44.75 12.45 23.64
N PRO A 102 -43.42 12.32 23.54
CA PRO A 102 -42.54 13.47 23.50
C PRO A 102 -42.79 14.24 22.20
N LEU A 103 -43.20 15.49 22.30
CA LEU A 103 -43.45 16.38 21.17
C LEU A 103 -42.51 17.59 21.25
N LEU A 104 -42.07 18.06 20.09
CA LEU A 104 -41.32 19.31 19.93
C LEU A 104 -41.87 20.06 18.72
N THR A 105 -42.10 21.35 18.85
CA THR A 105 -42.46 22.22 17.72
C THR A 105 -41.73 23.54 17.81
N ASN A 106 -41.35 24.08 16.65
CA ASN A 106 -40.75 25.42 16.54
C ASN A 106 -41.80 26.49 16.26
N ASN A 107 -43.04 26.10 15.95
CA ASN A 107 -44.14 27.03 15.75
C ASN A 107 -44.68 27.51 17.11
N SER A 108 -45.23 28.73 17.14
CA SER A 108 -45.88 29.31 18.31
C SER A 108 -47.31 29.71 17.97
N GLY A 109 -48.20 29.68 18.95
CA GLY A 109 -49.63 29.93 18.77
C GLY A 109 -50.47 28.72 19.14
N ILE A 110 -51.76 28.79 18.82
CA ILE A 110 -52.71 27.69 19.06
C ILE A 110 -52.58 26.67 17.93
N ILE A 111 -52.39 25.40 18.30
CA ILE A 111 -52.32 24.26 17.38
C ILE A 111 -53.51 23.35 17.66
N ASP A 112 -54.30 23.07 16.62
CA ASP A 112 -55.44 22.16 16.67
C ASP A 112 -54.99 20.71 16.42
N ILE A 113 -55.00 19.88 17.46
CA ILE A 113 -54.73 18.45 17.33
C ILE A 113 -56.02 17.74 16.94
N LYS A 114 -55.97 17.07 15.78
CA LYS A 114 -57.04 16.23 15.24
C LYS A 114 -57.41 15.10 16.23
N PRO A 115 -58.67 14.62 16.23
CA PRO A 115 -59.08 13.46 17.01
C PRO A 115 -58.17 12.24 16.86
N PHE A 116 -57.76 11.66 17.98
CA PHE A 116 -57.04 10.39 18.03
C PHE A 116 -58.00 9.22 17.77
N THR A 117 -57.50 8.23 17.04
CA THR A 117 -58.16 6.94 16.86
C THR A 117 -57.37 5.84 17.55
N PHE A 118 -58.08 4.78 17.97
CA PHE A 118 -57.49 3.69 18.74
C PHE A 118 -57.88 2.35 18.10
N THR A 119 -56.91 1.53 17.74
CA THR A 119 -57.18 0.15 17.30
C THR A 119 -57.69 -0.66 18.49
N GLY A 120 -58.88 -1.27 18.33
CA GLY A 120 -59.55 -2.01 19.40
C GLY A 120 -60.56 -1.20 20.20
N LEU A 121 -60.77 0.09 19.86
CA LEU A 121 -61.80 0.93 20.45
C LEU A 121 -62.62 1.58 19.33
N GLY A 122 -63.95 1.45 19.38
CA GLY A 122 -64.85 2.09 18.40
C GLY A 122 -64.95 3.61 18.56
N LYS A 123 -64.36 4.17 19.63
CA LYS A 123 -64.48 5.58 20.01
C LYS A 123 -63.25 6.38 19.54
N LYS A 124 -63.50 7.55 18.97
CA LYS A 124 -62.48 8.56 18.67
C LYS A 124 -62.41 9.56 19.82
N SER A 125 -61.26 10.20 20.00
CA SER A 125 -61.18 11.30 20.95
C SER A 125 -61.87 12.56 20.44
N SER A 126 -62.09 13.52 21.33
CA SER A 126 -62.32 14.91 20.97
C SER A 126 -61.03 15.56 20.40
N PRO A 127 -61.14 16.60 19.55
CA PRO A 127 -59.99 17.41 19.17
C PRO A 127 -59.45 18.18 20.38
N VAL A 128 -58.16 18.48 20.38
CA VAL A 128 -57.48 19.15 21.50
C VAL A 128 -56.73 20.36 20.99
N GLN A 129 -56.92 21.51 21.63
CA GLN A 129 -56.13 22.70 21.35
C GLN A 129 -54.95 22.80 22.30
N ILE A 130 -53.77 23.03 21.74
CA ILE A 130 -52.55 23.29 22.49
C ILE A 130 -52.09 24.72 22.22
N ASN A 131 -51.85 25.49 23.28
CA ASN A 131 -51.25 26.81 23.16
C ASN A 131 -49.73 26.75 23.34
N VAL A 132 -48.98 27.08 22.29
CA VAL A 132 -47.52 27.12 22.29
C VAL A 132 -47.04 28.55 22.48
N ILE A 133 -46.45 28.82 23.64
CA ILE A 133 -45.99 30.14 24.04
C ILE A 133 -44.66 30.44 23.35
N LYS A 134 -44.55 31.61 22.71
CA LYS A 134 -43.27 32.14 22.26
C LYS A 134 -42.53 32.73 23.48
N PRO A 135 -41.37 32.20 23.89
CA PRO A 135 -40.68 32.70 25.07
C PRO A 135 -40.26 34.17 24.87
N ALA A 136 -40.62 35.04 25.82
CA ALA A 136 -40.32 36.49 25.79
C ALA A 136 -38.83 36.80 26.01
N SER A 137 -38.07 35.88 26.59
CA SER A 137 -36.62 35.95 26.75
C SER A 137 -35.98 34.61 26.41
N LYS A 138 -34.72 34.63 25.94
CA LYS A 138 -33.89 33.43 25.77
C LYS A 138 -33.48 32.87 27.14
N THR A 139 -34.42 32.47 27.99
CA THR A 139 -34.09 31.67 29.17
C THR A 139 -33.76 30.26 28.67
N TYR A 140 -32.48 30.05 28.39
CA TYR A 140 -31.91 28.85 27.81
C TYR A 140 -32.15 27.66 28.76
N ALA A 141 -33.10 26.78 28.40
CA ALA A 141 -32.96 25.40 28.86
C ALA A 141 -31.63 24.89 28.27
N LYS A 142 -30.77 24.27 29.10
CA LYS A 142 -29.45 23.81 28.66
C LYS A 142 -29.59 22.91 27.43
N GLN A 143 -29.03 23.37 26.32
CA GLN A 143 -29.05 22.66 25.06
C GLN A 143 -27.86 21.69 25.04
N PHE A 144 -28.14 20.41 24.90
CA PHE A 144 -27.15 19.35 24.88
C PHE A 144 -26.66 19.04 23.47
N ILE A 145 -27.24 19.66 22.44
CA ILE A 145 -26.87 19.44 21.05
C ILE A 145 -26.69 20.75 20.30
N LYS A 146 -25.51 20.92 19.72
CA LYS A 146 -25.14 22.10 18.93
C LYS A 146 -24.73 21.66 17.54
N THR A 147 -25.15 22.44 16.55
CA THR A 147 -24.83 22.20 15.14
C THR A 147 -24.01 23.37 14.62
N LEU A 148 -23.06 23.08 13.74
CA LEU A 148 -22.15 24.07 13.17
C LEU A 148 -22.02 23.80 11.67
N LEU A 149 -22.65 24.65 10.86
CA LEU A 149 -22.43 24.76 9.44
C LEU A 149 -21.44 25.90 9.18
N ARG A 150 -20.36 25.64 8.45
CA ARG A 150 -19.33 26.66 8.19
C ARG A 150 -19.79 27.71 7.19
N ASN A 151 -20.26 27.26 6.03
CA ASN A 151 -20.65 28.11 4.92
C ASN A 151 -22.12 27.85 4.59
N PRO A 152 -23.01 28.87 4.64
CA PRO A 152 -24.42 28.73 4.28
C PRO A 152 -24.65 28.75 2.76
N THR A 153 -23.58 28.70 1.97
CA THR A 153 -23.61 28.63 0.51
C THR A 153 -22.64 27.55 0.03
N ALA A 154 -23.06 26.76 -0.94
CA ALA A 154 -22.22 25.78 -1.62
C ALA A 154 -22.55 25.75 -3.12
N ILE A 155 -21.72 25.08 -3.91
CA ILE A 155 -22.02 24.75 -5.30
C ILE A 155 -22.46 23.28 -5.37
N GLU A 156 -23.33 22.94 -6.32
CA GLU A 156 -23.71 21.55 -6.58
C GLU A 156 -22.46 20.66 -6.77
N GLY A 157 -22.43 19.52 -6.08
CA GLY A 157 -21.29 18.61 -6.03
C GLY A 157 -20.17 19.01 -5.06
N GLN A 158 -20.19 20.21 -4.46
CA GLN A 158 -19.20 20.61 -3.46
C GLN A 158 -19.38 19.83 -2.14
N LEU A 159 -18.26 19.44 -1.53
CA LEU A 159 -18.27 18.82 -0.20
C LEU A 159 -18.38 19.90 0.89
N VAL A 160 -19.42 19.78 1.71
CA VAL A 160 -19.71 20.64 2.85
C VAL A 160 -19.50 19.86 4.14
N MET A 161 -18.71 20.41 5.06
CA MET A 161 -18.53 19.85 6.40
C MET A 161 -19.59 20.37 7.35
N TYR A 162 -20.31 19.45 8.00
CA TYR A 162 -21.33 19.75 9.01
C TYR A 162 -20.97 19.09 10.34
N ARG A 163 -20.82 19.89 11.39
CA ARG A 163 -20.45 19.40 12.71
C ARG A 163 -21.65 19.36 13.65
N VAL A 164 -21.75 18.26 14.38
CA VAL A 164 -22.66 18.09 15.50
C VAL A 164 -21.84 17.88 16.76
N GLU A 165 -22.07 18.71 17.77
CA GLU A 165 -21.49 18.58 19.11
C GLU A 165 -22.60 18.25 20.11
N THR A 166 -22.45 17.13 20.81
CA THR A 166 -23.42 16.67 21.79
C THR A 166 -22.75 16.61 23.16
N ASP A 167 -23.24 17.42 24.10
CA ASP A 167 -22.73 17.52 25.46
C ASP A 167 -23.36 16.45 26.37
N ILE A 168 -22.50 15.59 26.90
CA ILE A 168 -22.85 14.47 27.78
C ILE A 168 -22.40 14.85 29.20
N LEU A 169 -23.29 15.52 29.92
CA LEU A 169 -23.08 15.86 31.32
C LEU A 169 -23.15 14.60 32.20
N PRO A 170 -22.53 14.59 33.41
CA PRO A 170 -22.52 13.41 34.29
C PRO A 170 -23.91 12.86 34.64
N ASN A 171 -24.91 13.73 34.76
CA ASN A 171 -26.29 13.34 35.07
C ASN A 171 -27.17 13.13 33.83
N VAL A 172 -26.64 13.30 32.62
CA VAL A 172 -27.40 13.17 31.37
C VAL A 172 -27.05 11.86 30.69
N LYS A 173 -28.05 11.00 30.46
CA LYS A 173 -27.91 9.78 29.67
C LYS A 173 -28.68 9.93 28.36
N ILE A 174 -27.94 10.00 27.25
CA ILE A 174 -28.50 9.96 25.90
C ILE A 174 -28.90 8.51 25.59
N GLN A 175 -30.11 8.32 25.11
CA GLN A 175 -30.69 7.02 24.79
C GLN A 175 -30.83 6.82 23.28
N SER A 176 -31.14 7.87 22.53
CA SER A 176 -31.26 7.81 21.08
C SER A 176 -30.60 9.01 20.41
N TYR A 177 -30.17 8.79 19.17
CA TYR A 177 -29.62 9.81 18.28
C TYR A 177 -30.09 9.54 16.85
N THR A 178 -30.67 10.55 16.22
CA THR A 178 -31.03 10.52 14.80
C THR A 178 -30.06 11.43 14.04
N PRO A 179 -29.38 10.95 12.98
CA PRO A 179 -28.44 11.76 12.20
C PRO A 179 -29.14 12.92 11.48
N PRO A 180 -28.37 13.94 11.05
CA PRO A 180 -28.90 15.01 10.20
C PRO A 180 -29.42 14.46 8.87
N LYS A 181 -30.38 15.18 8.27
CA LYS A 181 -30.99 14.84 6.99
C LYS A 181 -31.11 16.09 6.11
N ALA A 182 -31.07 15.90 4.81
CA ALA A 182 -31.36 16.94 3.82
C ALA A 182 -31.87 16.27 2.54
N GLU A 183 -32.72 16.97 1.79
CA GLU A 183 -33.20 16.48 0.50
C GLU A 183 -32.12 16.61 -0.57
N ASN A 184 -32.10 15.68 -1.54
CA ASN A 184 -31.16 15.70 -2.67
C ASN A 184 -29.69 15.83 -2.24
N ALA A 185 -29.31 15.20 -1.13
CA ALA A 185 -27.97 15.25 -0.58
C ALA A 185 -27.49 13.87 -0.13
N THR A 186 -26.21 13.59 -0.37
CA THR A 186 -25.51 12.47 0.28
C THR A 186 -24.89 12.97 1.58
N ILE A 187 -25.25 12.33 2.69
CA ILE A 187 -24.75 12.66 4.03
C ILE A 187 -24.05 11.44 4.60
N GLU A 188 -22.75 11.59 4.92
CA GLU A 188 -21.94 10.51 5.48
C GLU A 188 -21.23 10.97 6.75
N LEU A 189 -21.18 10.10 7.77
CA LEU A 189 -20.37 10.33 8.96
C LEU A 189 -18.90 10.10 8.62
N TYR A 190 -18.09 11.16 8.67
CA TYR A 190 -16.65 11.06 8.43
C TYR A 190 -15.89 10.67 9.69
N GLN A 191 -16.20 11.32 10.81
CA GLN A 191 -15.48 11.09 12.06
C GLN A 191 -16.39 11.26 13.26
N GLU A 192 -16.17 10.41 14.26
CA GLU A 192 -16.71 10.56 15.60
C GLU A 192 -15.55 10.62 16.61
N LYS A 193 -15.61 11.57 17.54
CA LYS A 193 -14.64 11.67 18.63
C LYS A 193 -15.32 12.17 19.90
N VAL A 194 -14.81 11.74 21.06
CA VAL A 194 -15.25 12.25 22.35
C VAL A 194 -14.10 13.06 22.96
N THR A 195 -14.40 14.26 23.42
CA THR A 195 -13.43 15.13 24.09
C THR A 195 -13.95 15.57 25.45
N SER A 196 -13.06 15.72 26.43
CA SER A 196 -13.42 16.30 27.73
C SER A 196 -13.42 17.82 27.62
N ARG A 197 -14.48 18.47 28.10
CA ARG A 197 -14.60 19.92 28.22
C ARG A 197 -14.82 20.31 29.67
N VAL A 198 -14.30 21.47 30.07
CA VAL A 198 -14.61 22.07 31.37
C VAL A 198 -15.71 23.09 31.14
N GLY A 199 -16.85 22.92 31.84
CA GLY A 199 -17.94 23.87 31.75
C GLY A 199 -17.61 25.16 32.48
N LYS A 200 -17.86 26.30 31.83
CA LYS A 200 -17.94 27.60 32.49
C LYS A 200 -19.38 28.10 32.34
N GLU A 201 -20.08 28.20 33.46
CA GLU A 201 -21.41 28.81 33.53
C GLU A 201 -21.32 29.91 34.58
N ASN A 202 -21.55 31.17 34.18
CA ASN A 202 -21.47 32.36 35.05
C ASN A 202 -20.17 32.48 35.87
N SER A 203 -19.00 32.19 35.25
CA SER A 203 -17.68 32.23 35.92
C SER A 203 -17.47 31.21 37.05
N ILE A 204 -18.40 30.27 37.25
CA ILE A 204 -18.26 29.16 38.19
C ILE A 204 -17.85 27.91 37.40
N SER A 205 -16.79 27.23 37.87
CA SER A 205 -16.31 25.98 37.25
C SER A 205 -17.35 24.88 37.44
N GLN A 206 -17.93 24.41 36.33
CA GLN A 206 -18.71 23.17 36.36
C GLN A 206 -17.77 21.95 36.29
N PRO A 207 -18.23 20.78 36.77
CA PRO A 207 -17.51 19.53 36.57
C PRO A 207 -17.16 19.33 35.10
N SER A 208 -16.02 18.70 34.82
CA SER A 208 -15.68 18.31 33.46
C SER A 208 -16.78 17.41 32.89
N TYR A 209 -17.21 17.68 31.67
CA TYR A 209 -18.16 16.87 30.94
C TYR A 209 -17.55 16.39 29.62
N LYS A 210 -18.17 15.40 28.98
CA LYS A 210 -17.71 14.90 27.69
C LYS A 210 -18.55 15.53 26.59
N THR A 211 -17.92 15.97 25.51
CA THR A 211 -18.61 16.34 24.27
C THR A 211 -18.28 15.32 23.21
N GLN A 212 -19.32 14.68 22.67
CA GLN A 212 -19.23 13.84 21.49
C GLN A 212 -19.35 14.72 20.25
N ILE A 213 -18.36 14.67 19.38
CA ILE A 213 -18.27 15.46 18.15
C ILE A 213 -18.38 14.51 16.98
N ARG A 214 -19.39 14.74 16.14
CA ARG A 214 -19.58 14.05 14.86
C ARG A 214 -19.39 15.03 13.72
N GLU A 215 -18.52 14.68 12.79
CA GLU A 215 -18.25 15.44 11.57
C GLU A 215 -18.89 14.70 10.40
N TYR A 216 -19.80 15.36 9.70
CA TYR A 216 -20.47 14.83 8.52
C TYR A 216 -19.94 15.49 7.25
N ARG A 217 -19.81 14.69 6.19
CA ARG A 217 -19.63 15.15 4.81
C ARG A 217 -20.99 15.21 4.16
N ILE A 218 -21.32 16.34 3.56
CA ILE A 218 -22.57 16.55 2.85
C ILE A 218 -22.26 17.01 1.43
N ILE A 219 -22.82 16.33 0.45
CA ILE A 219 -22.75 16.71 -0.97
C ILE A 219 -24.17 16.87 -1.48
N PHE A 220 -24.49 18.05 -2.01
CA PHE A 220 -25.79 18.35 -2.60
C PHE A 220 -25.77 18.10 -4.10
N HIS A 221 -26.82 17.46 -4.61
CA HIS A 221 -26.95 17.02 -6.00
C HIS A 221 -27.94 17.84 -6.82
N LYS A 222 -28.47 18.93 -6.23
CA LYS A 222 -29.43 19.81 -6.87
C LYS A 222 -29.25 21.24 -6.39
N GLN A 223 -29.24 22.18 -7.34
CA GLN A 223 -29.26 23.61 -7.05
C GLN A 223 -30.56 24.08 -6.35
N GLY A 224 -30.46 25.21 -5.65
CA GLY A 224 -31.58 25.88 -4.97
C GLY A 224 -31.40 25.99 -3.45
N GLU A 225 -32.41 26.57 -2.79
CA GLU A 225 -32.46 26.59 -1.34
C GLU A 225 -32.70 25.18 -0.78
N ASN A 226 -31.99 24.84 0.27
CA ASN A 226 -32.11 23.56 0.96
C ASN A 226 -31.97 23.77 2.47
N VAL A 227 -32.41 22.77 3.25
CA VAL A 227 -32.36 22.80 4.70
C VAL A 227 -31.72 21.50 5.18
N ILE A 228 -30.63 21.65 5.94
CA ILE A 228 -30.07 20.54 6.72
C ILE A 228 -30.87 20.46 8.02
N GLU A 229 -31.73 19.44 8.11
CA GLU A 229 -32.44 19.12 9.33
C GLU A 229 -31.44 18.73 10.42
N GLY A 230 -31.54 19.42 11.56
CA GLY A 230 -30.68 19.14 12.69
C GLY A 230 -30.94 17.75 13.26
N PRO A 231 -29.89 17.06 13.75
CA PRO A 231 -30.02 15.76 14.41
C PRO A 231 -30.91 15.85 15.65
N LYS A 232 -31.51 14.73 16.01
CA LYS A 232 -32.40 14.63 17.18
C LYS A 232 -31.75 13.77 18.25
N ILE A 233 -31.89 14.17 19.51
CA ILE A 233 -31.45 13.37 20.66
C ILE A 233 -32.57 13.24 21.68
N GLU A 234 -32.65 12.07 22.28
CA GLU A 234 -33.51 11.82 23.44
C GLU A 234 -32.72 11.17 24.56
N GLY A 235 -33.19 11.42 25.78
CA GLY A 235 -32.59 10.78 26.93
C GLY A 235 -33.26 11.15 28.24
N VAL A 236 -32.50 10.91 29.31
CA VAL A 236 -32.91 11.18 30.68
C VAL A 236 -31.86 12.01 31.41
N ILE A 237 -32.33 13.00 32.16
CA ILE A 237 -31.57 13.78 33.13
C ILE A 237 -31.87 13.19 34.50
N LYS A 238 -30.85 12.62 35.13
CA LYS A 238 -30.93 12.12 36.51
C LYS A 238 -31.00 13.32 37.46
N SER A 239 -32.00 13.30 38.34
CA SER A 239 -32.20 14.28 39.41
C SER A 239 -32.58 13.55 40.69
N PRO A 240 -32.25 14.08 41.89
CA PRO A 240 -32.75 13.54 43.15
C PRO A 240 -34.28 13.42 43.20
N SER A 241 -35.00 14.30 42.49
CA SER A 241 -36.46 14.30 42.38
C SER A 241 -37.02 13.28 41.36
N GLY A 242 -36.18 12.42 40.80
CA GLY A 242 -36.54 11.45 39.75
C GLY A 242 -36.00 11.82 38.36
N ASN A 243 -35.98 10.84 37.46
CA ASN A 243 -35.43 11.00 36.11
C ASN A 243 -36.37 11.86 35.24
N LYS A 244 -35.86 12.98 34.74
CA LYS A 244 -36.58 13.84 33.80
C LYS A 244 -36.19 13.52 32.38
N SER A 245 -37.15 13.21 31.52
CA SER A 245 -36.86 12.93 30.11
C SER A 245 -36.74 14.20 29.29
N PHE A 246 -35.92 14.16 28.26
CA PHE A 246 -35.75 15.26 27.33
C PHE A 246 -35.71 14.76 25.89
N PHE A 247 -36.15 15.63 24.99
CA PHE A 247 -36.03 15.49 23.55
C PHE A 247 -35.53 16.83 23.02
N GLN A 248 -34.48 16.83 22.22
CA GLN A 248 -33.92 18.04 21.63
C GLN A 248 -33.56 17.80 20.18
N GLN A 249 -33.68 18.83 19.37
CA GLN A 249 -33.17 18.86 18.01
C GLN A 249 -32.03 19.88 17.92
N GLY A 250 -30.99 19.55 17.18
CA GLY A 250 -30.04 20.54 16.69
C GLY A 250 -30.71 21.57 15.79
N GLU A 251 -30.08 22.73 15.60
CA GLU A 251 -30.66 23.77 14.75
C GLU A 251 -30.75 23.29 13.29
N ASN A 252 -31.86 23.61 12.63
CA ASN A 252 -31.96 23.46 11.19
C ASN A 252 -31.12 24.53 10.52
N ASN A 253 -30.24 24.15 9.60
CA ASN A 253 -29.35 25.08 8.92
C ASN A 253 -29.81 25.24 7.47
N LYS A 254 -30.21 26.46 7.09
CA LYS A 254 -30.49 26.81 5.70
C LYS A 254 -29.18 26.88 4.92
N ILE A 255 -29.19 26.37 3.69
CA ILE A 255 -28.05 26.42 2.78
C ILE A 255 -28.54 26.72 1.36
N ASN A 256 -27.83 27.58 0.64
CA ASN A 256 -28.12 27.88 -0.75
C ASN A 256 -27.11 27.17 -1.68
N ILE A 257 -27.61 26.35 -2.60
CA ILE A 257 -26.80 25.57 -3.54
C ILE A 257 -26.80 26.26 -4.91
N LYS A 258 -25.64 26.75 -5.33
CA LYS A 258 -25.44 27.36 -6.65
C LYS A 258 -25.32 26.28 -7.75
N PRO A 259 -25.74 26.58 -9.00
CA PRO A 259 -25.61 25.67 -10.14
C PRO A 259 -24.18 25.20 -10.41
N ASN A 260 -24.06 23.98 -10.93
CA ASN A 260 -22.83 23.45 -11.56
C ASN A 260 -23.18 22.69 -12.86
N PRO A 261 -23.61 23.39 -13.93
CA PRO A 261 -24.17 22.77 -15.13
C PRO A 261 -23.17 21.87 -15.85
N ASP A 262 -21.89 22.27 -15.85
CA ASP A 262 -20.80 21.55 -16.50
C ASP A 262 -20.24 20.41 -15.63
N LYS A 263 -20.77 20.24 -14.41
CA LYS A 263 -20.33 19.27 -13.41
C LYS A 263 -18.81 19.35 -13.17
N ASP A 264 -18.27 20.56 -13.16
CA ASP A 264 -16.86 20.81 -12.88
C ASP A 264 -16.48 20.27 -11.50
N LEU A 265 -15.22 19.88 -11.34
CA LEU A 265 -14.64 19.64 -10.03
C LEU A 265 -14.75 20.93 -9.20
N VAL A 266 -15.45 20.89 -8.07
CA VAL A 266 -15.55 22.04 -7.16
C VAL A 266 -14.59 21.88 -5.99
N SER A 267 -13.67 22.82 -5.81
CA SER A 267 -12.69 22.80 -4.71
C SER A 267 -12.32 24.23 -4.32
N GLU A 268 -12.05 24.49 -3.03
CA GLU A 268 -11.52 25.81 -2.62
C GLU A 268 -10.09 26.06 -3.12
N ASN A 269 -9.31 25.00 -3.29
CA ASN A 269 -7.92 25.04 -3.74
C ASN A 269 -7.52 23.69 -4.33
N ILE A 270 -6.80 23.69 -5.44
CA ILE A 270 -6.19 22.50 -6.04
C ILE A 270 -4.69 22.70 -6.14
N THR A 271 -3.92 21.72 -5.67
CA THR A 271 -2.46 21.68 -5.84
C THR A 271 -2.08 20.36 -6.48
N ILE A 272 -1.23 20.41 -7.50
CA ILE A 272 -0.70 19.23 -8.20
C ILE A 272 0.81 19.20 -8.02
N ALA A 273 1.34 18.03 -7.68
CA ALA A 273 2.75 17.74 -7.74
C ALA A 273 2.97 16.55 -8.69
N VAL A 274 3.84 16.72 -9.68
CA VAL A 274 4.23 15.67 -10.61
C VAL A 274 5.71 15.42 -10.41
N GLN A 275 6.08 14.17 -10.14
CA GLN A 275 7.46 13.75 -10.05
C GLN A 275 7.69 12.64 -11.07
N TRP A 276 8.71 12.81 -11.89
CA TRP A 276 9.17 11.79 -12.82
C TRP A 276 10.45 11.14 -12.29
N THR A 277 10.68 9.87 -12.58
CA THR A 277 11.89 9.14 -12.16
C THR A 277 12.30 8.15 -13.25
N PRO A 278 13.59 8.09 -13.66
CA PRO A 278 14.68 8.94 -13.20
C PRO A 278 14.52 10.41 -13.63
N ASP A 279 15.28 11.31 -12.99
CA ASP A 279 15.31 12.73 -13.39
C ASP A 279 16.06 12.92 -14.72
N GLU A 280 17.08 12.08 -14.94
CA GLU A 280 17.82 11.98 -16.21
C GLU A 280 16.88 11.62 -17.35
N LYS A 281 16.95 12.36 -18.45
CA LYS A 281 16.07 12.17 -19.62
C LYS A 281 16.54 11.10 -20.59
N GLU A 282 17.57 10.35 -20.21
CA GLU A 282 18.09 9.19 -20.93
C GLU A 282 17.83 7.94 -20.10
N VAL A 283 17.19 6.93 -20.68
CA VAL A 283 16.89 5.66 -20.00
C VAL A 283 17.23 4.47 -20.89
N SER A 284 17.68 3.39 -20.26
CA SER A 284 17.92 2.13 -20.98
C SER A 284 16.63 1.33 -21.21
N VAL A 285 16.64 0.47 -22.23
CA VAL A 285 15.58 -0.52 -22.44
C VAL A 285 15.44 -1.39 -21.19
N GLY A 286 14.21 -1.60 -20.74
CA GLY A 286 13.90 -2.32 -19.49
C GLY A 286 14.00 -1.47 -18.22
N GLN A 287 14.58 -0.26 -18.26
CA GLN A 287 14.60 0.64 -17.12
C GLN A 287 13.25 1.35 -16.99
N ALA A 288 12.61 1.26 -15.82
CA ALA A 288 11.30 1.85 -15.59
C ALA A 288 11.34 3.38 -15.52
N ILE A 289 10.49 4.03 -16.30
CA ILE A 289 10.13 5.45 -16.15
C ILE A 289 8.87 5.51 -15.28
N THR A 290 8.93 6.21 -14.15
CA THR A 290 7.81 6.32 -13.21
C THR A 290 7.31 7.75 -13.14
N ARG A 291 5.99 7.94 -13.27
CA ARG A 291 5.28 9.22 -13.06
C ARG A 291 4.44 9.12 -11.79
N ALA A 292 4.81 9.85 -10.75
CA ALA A 292 4.02 10.01 -9.54
C ALA A 292 3.24 11.34 -9.61
N VAL A 293 1.92 11.27 -9.76
CA VAL A 293 1.01 12.42 -9.76
C VAL A 293 0.29 12.48 -8.43
N THR A 294 0.48 13.57 -7.69
CA THR A 294 -0.23 13.85 -6.44
C THR A 294 -1.16 15.04 -6.63
N ILE A 295 -2.47 14.80 -6.58
CA ILE A 295 -3.50 15.83 -6.63
C ILE A 295 -4.05 16.03 -5.22
N ARG A 296 -4.06 17.27 -4.73
CA ARG A 296 -4.68 17.62 -3.45
C ARG A 296 -5.72 18.70 -3.65
N GLY A 297 -6.87 18.52 -3.03
CA GLY A 297 -8.00 19.42 -3.10
C GLY A 297 -8.53 19.76 -1.70
N THR A 298 -9.29 20.84 -1.62
CA THR A 298 -9.85 21.36 -0.37
C THR A 298 -11.36 21.45 -0.48
N ASN A 299 -12.07 20.79 0.44
CA ASN A 299 -13.55 20.73 0.49
C ASN A 299 -14.17 20.19 -0.82
N ASN A 300 -13.51 19.21 -1.41
CA ASN A 300 -14.00 18.40 -2.54
C ASN A 300 -14.02 16.92 -2.14
N ALA A 301 -14.87 16.13 -2.78
CA ALA A 301 -14.84 14.68 -2.61
C ALA A 301 -13.68 14.06 -3.42
N LEU A 302 -13.11 12.95 -2.94
CA LEU A 302 -12.10 12.18 -3.68
C LEU A 302 -12.60 11.77 -5.07
N SER A 303 -13.87 11.39 -5.17
CA SER A 303 -14.51 10.95 -6.42
C SER A 303 -14.63 12.03 -7.49
N GLN A 304 -14.43 13.30 -7.14
CA GLN A 304 -14.42 14.40 -8.12
C GLN A 304 -13.06 14.56 -8.82
N PHE A 305 -12.00 13.94 -8.31
CA PHE A 305 -10.70 14.00 -8.99
C PHE A 305 -10.78 13.26 -10.34
N PRO A 306 -10.08 13.77 -11.37
CA PRO A 306 -10.08 13.14 -12.68
C PRO A 306 -9.43 11.76 -12.62
N SER A 307 -9.97 10.82 -13.40
CA SER A 307 -9.29 9.56 -13.69
C SER A 307 -8.09 9.85 -14.59
N LEU A 308 -6.90 9.36 -14.23
CA LEU A 308 -5.69 9.48 -15.04
C LEU A 308 -5.54 8.23 -15.90
N GLU A 309 -6.14 8.27 -17.09
CA GLU A 309 -6.03 7.19 -18.07
C GLU A 309 -4.56 6.97 -18.49
N LEU A 310 -4.23 5.71 -18.78
CA LEU A 310 -2.93 5.34 -19.32
C LEU A 310 -2.93 5.52 -20.84
N PRO A 311 -1.93 6.18 -21.43
CA PRO A 311 -1.78 6.20 -22.87
C PRO A 311 -1.47 4.79 -23.39
N GLU A 312 -2.05 4.41 -24.52
CA GLU A 312 -1.65 3.20 -25.23
C GLU A 312 -0.26 3.40 -25.86
N MET A 313 0.71 2.60 -25.40
CA MET A 313 2.09 2.68 -25.86
C MET A 313 2.61 1.27 -26.20
N PRO A 314 2.51 0.83 -27.47
CA PRO A 314 2.85 -0.54 -27.87
C PRO A 314 4.29 -0.95 -27.53
N ASP A 315 5.22 -0.01 -27.63
CA ASP A 315 6.64 -0.20 -27.35
C ASP A 315 6.99 -0.16 -25.85
N TYR A 316 5.99 -0.11 -24.97
CA TYR A 316 6.16 -0.01 -23.52
C TYR A 316 5.30 -1.05 -22.80
N ASP A 317 5.75 -1.55 -21.65
CA ASP A 317 4.83 -2.11 -20.65
C ASP A 317 4.35 -0.97 -19.77
N VAL A 318 3.04 -0.75 -19.75
CA VAL A 318 2.42 0.37 -19.04
C VAL A 318 1.45 -0.17 -18.00
N TYR A 319 1.62 0.25 -16.75
CA TYR A 319 0.72 -0.11 -15.67
C TYR A 319 0.62 0.99 -14.60
N VAL A 320 -0.44 0.95 -13.81
CA VAL A 320 -0.65 1.84 -12.66
C VAL A 320 -0.43 1.02 -11.39
N GLU A 321 0.43 1.49 -10.49
CA GLU A 321 0.50 0.92 -9.14
C GLU A 321 -0.78 1.27 -8.36
N LYS A 322 -1.04 0.54 -7.26
CA LYS A 322 -2.19 0.82 -6.41
C LYS A 322 -2.24 2.30 -5.98
N THR A 323 -3.28 2.99 -6.41
CA THR A 323 -3.58 4.38 -6.06
C THR A 323 -3.63 4.55 -4.54
N LYS A 324 -3.00 5.63 -4.05
CA LYS A 324 -3.08 6.03 -2.63
C LYS A 324 -4.04 7.18 -2.47
N GLU A 325 -5.04 7.00 -1.62
CA GLU A 325 -6.05 8.00 -1.32
C GLU A 325 -6.00 8.36 0.16
N SER A 326 -6.24 9.64 0.46
CA SER A 326 -6.31 10.13 1.84
C SER A 326 -7.27 11.28 1.98
N GLU A 327 -8.07 11.25 3.04
CA GLU A 327 -9.01 12.31 3.40
C GLU A 327 -8.79 12.74 4.84
N LYS A 328 -8.56 14.03 5.06
CA LYS A 328 -8.23 14.56 6.37
C LYS A 328 -8.95 15.86 6.68
N LEU A 329 -9.68 15.88 7.79
CA LEU A 329 -10.15 17.12 8.39
C LEU A 329 -9.01 17.79 9.18
N MET A 330 -8.57 18.95 8.71
CA MET A 330 -7.46 19.70 9.29
C MET A 330 -7.90 20.53 10.52
N ARG A 331 -6.94 21.01 11.32
CA ARG A 331 -7.22 21.83 12.52
C ARG A 331 -7.96 23.13 12.20
N ASN A 332 -7.68 23.73 11.05
CA ASN A 332 -8.41 24.88 10.51
C ASN A 332 -9.79 24.50 9.92
N LYS A 333 -10.30 23.30 10.21
CA LYS A 333 -11.56 22.68 9.76
C LYS A 333 -11.76 22.64 8.24
N LYS A 334 -10.67 22.74 7.46
CA LYS A 334 -10.68 22.45 6.03
C LYS A 334 -10.55 20.94 5.82
N PHE A 335 -11.35 20.38 4.94
CA PHE A 335 -11.26 18.98 4.55
C PHE A 335 -10.30 18.87 3.37
N ILE A 336 -9.26 18.05 3.49
CA ILE A 336 -8.24 17.88 2.45
C ILE A 336 -8.36 16.47 1.88
N SER A 337 -8.60 16.39 0.58
CA SER A 337 -8.64 15.15 -0.20
C SER A 337 -7.34 15.06 -0.99
N THR A 338 -6.66 13.91 -0.95
CA THR A 338 -5.38 13.69 -1.63
C THR A 338 -5.44 12.37 -2.40
N LEU A 339 -5.14 12.44 -3.70
CA LEU A 339 -5.04 11.32 -4.62
C LEU A 339 -3.60 11.24 -5.12
N THR A 340 -2.96 10.07 -5.00
CA THR A 340 -1.64 9.80 -5.55
C THR A 340 -1.71 8.62 -6.51
N VAL A 341 -1.44 8.88 -7.77
CA VAL A 341 -1.39 7.88 -8.85
C VAL A 341 0.05 7.72 -9.29
N LYS A 342 0.52 6.48 -9.39
CA LYS A 342 1.85 6.16 -9.90
C LYS A 342 1.71 5.34 -11.17
N GLN A 343 2.11 5.92 -12.29
CA GLN A 343 2.12 5.27 -13.60
C GLN A 343 3.57 4.83 -13.89
N VAL A 344 3.75 3.59 -14.34
CA VAL A 344 5.06 3.03 -14.68
C VAL A 344 5.07 2.66 -16.17
N PHE A 345 6.13 3.06 -16.85
CA PHE A 345 6.36 2.83 -18.26
C PHE A 345 7.72 2.14 -18.43
N VAL A 346 7.74 0.92 -18.95
CA VAL A 346 8.97 0.15 -19.16
C VAL A 346 9.23 0.05 -20.67
N PRO A 347 10.27 0.70 -21.21
CA PRO A 347 10.57 0.66 -22.64
C PRO A 347 11.00 -0.74 -23.09
N LYS A 348 10.46 -1.21 -24.24
CA LYS A 348 10.78 -2.51 -24.84
C LYS A 348 11.76 -2.44 -26.01
N LYS A 349 11.96 -1.24 -26.57
CA LYS A 349 12.71 -1.02 -27.82
C LYS A 349 13.70 0.13 -27.69
N ASN A 350 14.91 -0.05 -28.21
CA ASN A 350 15.94 0.97 -28.20
C ASN A 350 15.69 2.02 -29.30
N HIS A 351 16.35 3.19 -29.18
CA HIS A 351 16.24 4.31 -30.12
C HIS A 351 14.80 4.79 -30.32
N THR A 352 14.00 4.72 -29.26
CA THR A 352 12.65 5.27 -29.23
C THR A 352 12.59 6.50 -28.35
N THR A 353 11.65 7.39 -28.66
CA THR A 353 11.38 8.55 -27.81
C THR A 353 10.12 8.24 -27.01
N PHE A 354 10.26 8.21 -25.69
CA PHE A 354 9.11 8.18 -24.80
C PHE A 354 8.52 9.59 -24.73
N ASN A 355 7.20 9.72 -24.93
CA ASN A 355 6.52 11.00 -24.83
C ASN A 355 5.14 10.82 -24.19
N VAL A 356 4.98 11.38 -22.99
CA VAL A 356 3.67 11.54 -22.35
C VAL A 356 3.32 13.03 -22.36
N PRO A 357 2.21 13.44 -22.98
CA PRO A 357 1.84 14.85 -23.06
C PRO A 357 1.31 15.39 -21.73
N ASP A 358 1.23 16.71 -21.66
CA ASP A 358 0.54 17.43 -20.59
C ASP A 358 -0.95 17.04 -20.58
N VAL A 359 -1.49 16.78 -19.39
CA VAL A 359 -2.92 16.55 -19.20
C VAL A 359 -3.50 17.73 -18.44
N LYS A 360 -4.58 18.31 -18.97
CA LYS A 360 -5.23 19.49 -18.39
C LYS A 360 -6.62 19.15 -17.89
N PHE A 361 -7.01 19.75 -16.77
CA PHE A 361 -8.39 19.73 -16.32
C PHE A 361 -8.77 21.03 -15.63
N THR A 362 -10.06 21.34 -15.65
CA THR A 362 -10.63 22.54 -15.04
C THR A 362 -11.23 22.22 -13.66
N TRP A 363 -11.20 23.21 -12.79
CA TRP A 363 -11.92 23.18 -11.51
C TRP A 363 -12.53 24.54 -11.22
N LEU A 364 -13.64 24.54 -10.48
CA LEU A 364 -14.39 25.72 -10.09
C LEU A 364 -14.07 26.08 -8.64
N ASN A 365 -13.65 27.31 -8.40
CA ASN A 365 -13.43 27.81 -7.05
C ASN A 365 -14.73 28.39 -6.46
N PRO A 366 -15.29 27.82 -5.38
CA PRO A 366 -16.57 28.27 -4.84
C PRO A 366 -16.52 29.63 -4.15
N ASN A 367 -15.32 30.15 -3.81
CA ASN A 367 -15.17 31.43 -3.13
C ASN A 367 -15.37 32.63 -4.05
N ASN A 368 -14.89 32.54 -5.29
CA ASN A 368 -14.98 33.62 -6.28
C ASN A 368 -15.76 33.23 -7.55
N GLY A 369 -16.11 31.94 -7.71
CA GLY A 369 -16.84 31.44 -8.89
C GLY A 369 -15.99 31.31 -10.14
N GLU A 370 -14.66 31.45 -10.05
CA GLU A 370 -13.77 31.34 -11.20
C GLU A 370 -13.46 29.89 -11.54
N LYS A 371 -13.50 29.55 -12.83
CA LYS A 371 -12.93 28.33 -13.36
C LYS A 371 -11.42 28.51 -13.56
N LYS A 372 -10.64 27.55 -13.10
CA LYS A 372 -9.18 27.54 -13.23
C LYS A 372 -8.75 26.24 -13.87
N GLU A 373 -7.77 26.33 -14.75
CA GLU A 373 -7.11 25.17 -15.36
C GLU A 373 -5.90 24.77 -14.52
N VAL A 374 -5.65 23.46 -14.39
CA VAL A 374 -4.39 22.95 -13.86
C VAL A 374 -3.81 21.96 -14.85
N VAL A 375 -2.49 21.97 -14.95
CA VAL A 375 -1.73 21.12 -15.87
C VAL A 375 -0.98 20.06 -15.06
N ILE A 376 -1.14 18.81 -15.46
CA ILE A 376 -0.32 17.68 -15.02
C ILE A 376 0.76 17.52 -16.09
N ASN A 377 1.95 18.04 -15.78
CA ASN A 377 3.05 18.06 -16.73
C ASN A 377 3.40 16.65 -17.22
N GLY A 378 3.54 16.54 -18.53
CA GLY A 378 4.10 15.42 -19.25
C GLY A 378 5.61 15.34 -19.09
N ALA A 379 6.22 14.42 -19.82
CA ALA A 379 7.67 14.36 -19.98
C ALA A 379 8.06 13.59 -21.23
N THR A 380 9.22 13.95 -21.75
CA THR A 380 9.89 13.25 -22.85
C THR A 380 11.18 12.63 -22.34
N TYR A 381 11.45 11.39 -22.74
CA TYR A 381 12.69 10.68 -22.44
C TYR A 381 13.25 10.05 -23.72
N GLU A 382 14.56 10.04 -23.86
CA GLU A 382 15.26 9.29 -24.88
C GLU A 382 15.57 7.89 -24.36
N VAL A 383 15.17 6.87 -25.12
CA VAL A 383 15.45 5.48 -24.78
C VAL A 383 16.70 5.05 -25.54
N SER A 384 17.81 4.93 -24.82
CA SER A 384 19.12 4.57 -25.33
C SER A 384 19.73 3.44 -24.49
N GLY A 385 20.17 2.37 -25.13
CA GLY A 385 20.88 1.27 -24.45
C GLY A 385 20.83 -0.02 -25.25
N PHE A 386 21.65 -1.00 -24.89
CA PHE A 386 21.70 -2.25 -25.65
C PHE A 386 20.42 -3.09 -25.45
N SER A 387 19.71 -3.37 -26.54
CA SER A 387 18.59 -4.31 -26.58
C SER A 387 18.93 -5.46 -27.52
N PHE A 388 19.02 -6.67 -26.98
CA PHE A 388 19.20 -7.89 -27.78
C PHE A 388 18.10 -8.04 -28.85
N ASN A 389 16.90 -7.53 -28.59
CA ASN A 389 15.77 -7.60 -29.52
C ASN A 389 15.96 -6.77 -30.78
N ASP A 390 16.80 -5.72 -30.77
CA ASP A 390 17.02 -4.85 -31.94
C ASP A 390 18.06 -5.43 -32.92
N TYR A 391 18.89 -6.38 -32.47
CA TYR A 391 19.94 -7.00 -33.28
C TYR A 391 19.64 -8.44 -33.73
N ILE A 392 18.54 -9.02 -33.27
CA ILE A 392 18.04 -10.31 -33.78
C ILE A 392 17.02 -10.00 -34.89
N PRO A 393 17.35 -10.18 -36.18
CA PRO A 393 16.40 -9.97 -37.25
C PRO A 393 15.21 -10.94 -37.06
N ARG A 394 14.02 -10.37 -36.81
CA ARG A 394 12.75 -11.13 -36.73
C ARG A 394 12.21 -11.53 -38.09
N ASP A 395 12.67 -10.90 -39.17
CA ASP A 395 12.31 -11.29 -40.52
C ASP A 395 12.96 -12.65 -40.85
N PRO A 396 12.16 -13.71 -41.11
CA PRO A 396 12.68 -15.04 -41.44
C PRO A 396 13.70 -15.01 -42.58
N ARG A 397 13.60 -14.05 -43.50
CA ARG A 397 14.48 -13.95 -44.68
C ARG A 397 15.96 -13.77 -44.31
N TYR A 398 16.26 -13.07 -43.22
CA TYR A 398 17.64 -12.74 -42.82
C TYR A 398 18.13 -13.53 -41.61
N ALA A 399 17.20 -14.04 -40.78
CA ALA A 399 17.53 -14.84 -39.61
C ALA A 399 18.32 -16.11 -39.96
N HIS A 400 17.99 -16.79 -41.06
CA HIS A 400 18.63 -18.06 -41.44
C HIS A 400 20.13 -17.93 -41.74
N TRP A 401 20.60 -16.81 -42.30
CA TRP A 401 22.02 -16.61 -42.60
C TRP A 401 22.87 -16.42 -41.35
N LEU A 402 22.34 -15.74 -40.32
CA LEU A 402 23.03 -15.59 -39.04
C LEU A 402 23.15 -16.93 -38.31
N PHE A 403 22.05 -17.70 -38.25
CA PHE A 403 22.08 -19.05 -37.66
C PHE A 403 23.00 -19.99 -38.44
N ALA A 404 23.01 -19.91 -39.77
CA ALA A 404 23.94 -20.68 -40.61
C ALA A 404 25.40 -20.30 -40.36
N GLY A 405 25.71 -19.01 -40.18
CA GLY A 405 27.06 -18.53 -39.87
C GLY A 405 27.57 -19.01 -38.50
N VAL A 406 26.72 -18.96 -37.47
CA VAL A 406 27.06 -19.47 -36.14
C VAL A 406 27.25 -20.99 -36.17
N ALA A 407 26.36 -21.72 -36.85
CA ALA A 407 26.50 -23.16 -37.04
C ALA A 407 27.80 -23.51 -37.78
N PHE A 408 28.16 -22.75 -38.84
CA PHE A 408 29.39 -22.93 -39.58
C PHE A 408 30.63 -22.71 -38.70
N LEU A 409 30.65 -21.66 -37.86
CA LEU A 409 31.77 -21.41 -36.94
C LEU A 409 31.94 -22.52 -35.90
N LEU A 410 30.83 -23.06 -35.38
CA LEU A 410 30.89 -24.20 -34.46
C LEU A 410 31.44 -25.44 -35.15
N VAL A 411 30.94 -25.77 -36.35
CA VAL A 411 31.42 -26.92 -37.13
C VAL A 411 32.87 -26.74 -37.55
N PHE A 412 33.27 -25.53 -37.95
CA PHE A 412 34.65 -25.21 -38.32
C PHE A 412 35.59 -25.24 -37.11
N GLY A 413 35.14 -24.80 -35.94
CA GLY A 413 35.88 -24.92 -34.67
C GLY A 413 36.12 -26.38 -34.29
N VAL A 414 35.10 -27.22 -34.40
CA VAL A 414 35.23 -28.67 -34.17
C VAL A 414 36.16 -29.30 -35.22
N PHE A 415 35.98 -28.98 -36.50
CA PHE A 415 36.80 -29.50 -37.59
C PHE A 415 38.28 -29.11 -37.47
N THR A 416 38.57 -27.86 -37.10
CA THR A 416 39.94 -27.39 -36.88
C THR A 416 40.56 -28.04 -35.65
N TYR A 417 39.81 -28.19 -34.57
CA TYR A 417 40.27 -28.92 -33.38
C TYR A 417 40.65 -30.37 -33.70
N TYR A 418 39.77 -31.11 -34.41
CA TYR A 418 40.05 -32.49 -34.82
C TYR A 418 41.17 -32.58 -35.87
N SER A 419 41.24 -31.66 -36.83
CA SER A 419 42.34 -31.59 -37.80
C SER A 419 43.69 -31.36 -37.13
N ILE A 420 43.75 -30.50 -36.10
CA ILE A 420 44.97 -30.25 -35.33
C ILE A 420 45.39 -31.51 -34.57
N ILE A 421 44.46 -32.22 -33.92
CA ILE A 421 44.78 -33.47 -33.22
C ILE A 421 45.30 -34.52 -34.20
N TRP A 422 44.60 -34.70 -35.32
CA TRP A 422 44.96 -35.68 -36.35
C TRP A 422 46.33 -35.37 -36.99
N TYR A 423 46.62 -34.11 -37.27
CA TYR A 423 47.93 -33.68 -37.79
C TYR A 423 49.05 -33.86 -36.75
N ARG A 424 48.75 -33.68 -35.46
CA ARG A 424 49.73 -33.86 -34.36
C ARG A 424 50.10 -35.32 -34.13
N GLU A 425 49.20 -36.27 -34.35
CA GLU A 425 49.50 -37.71 -34.26
C GLU A 425 50.39 -38.21 -35.42
N ARG A 426 50.16 -37.71 -36.65
CA ARG A 426 50.83 -38.20 -37.86
C ARG A 426 52.32 -37.83 -37.97
N VAL A 427 52.75 -36.71 -37.39
CA VAL A 427 54.12 -36.17 -37.56
C VAL A 427 55.10 -36.65 -36.47
N GLY A 428 54.65 -37.44 -35.47
CA GLY A 428 55.54 -38.10 -34.50
C GLY A 428 56.39 -37.14 -33.63
N ILE A 429 56.00 -35.87 -33.55
CA ILE A 429 56.71 -34.80 -32.82
C ILE A 429 56.82 -35.16 -31.33
N TYR A 430 55.81 -35.81 -30.77
CA TYR A 430 55.81 -36.27 -29.38
C TYR A 430 56.90 -37.32 -29.08
N GLY A 431 57.18 -38.25 -30.00
CA GLY A 431 58.22 -39.26 -29.80
C GLY A 431 59.63 -38.66 -29.74
N LYS A 432 59.92 -37.61 -30.53
CA LYS A 432 61.20 -36.89 -30.47
C LYS A 432 61.33 -36.02 -29.22
N ILE A 433 60.25 -35.37 -28.79
CA ILE A 433 60.25 -34.50 -27.61
C ILE A 433 60.36 -35.33 -26.32
N HIS A 434 59.64 -36.45 -26.19
CA HIS A 434 59.76 -37.36 -25.03
C HIS A 434 61.19 -37.90 -24.90
N LYS A 435 61.76 -38.47 -25.98
CA LYS A 435 63.12 -39.01 -25.95
C LYS A 435 64.18 -37.95 -25.57
N TYR A 436 63.98 -36.70 -26.00
CA TYR A 436 64.85 -35.59 -25.62
C TYR A 436 64.72 -35.19 -24.14
N MET A 437 63.49 -35.15 -23.62
CA MET A 437 63.22 -34.86 -22.22
C MET A 437 63.74 -35.98 -21.30
N ASP A 438 63.60 -37.24 -21.70
CA ASP A 438 64.08 -38.42 -20.97
C ASP A 438 65.62 -38.44 -20.87
N PHE A 439 66.35 -38.18 -21.96
CA PHE A 439 67.82 -38.11 -21.93
C PHE A 439 68.35 -36.99 -21.02
N ARG A 440 67.63 -35.86 -20.94
CA ARG A 440 67.98 -34.78 -20.01
C ARG A 440 67.69 -35.18 -18.57
N GLY A 441 66.61 -35.93 -18.35
CA GLY A 441 66.25 -36.53 -17.06
C GLY A 441 67.31 -37.51 -16.55
N TYR A 442 67.70 -38.50 -17.35
CA TYR A 442 68.72 -39.50 -16.98
C TYR A 442 70.06 -38.84 -16.63
N TRP A 443 70.47 -37.82 -17.38
CA TRP A 443 71.70 -37.07 -17.09
C TRP A 443 71.64 -36.34 -15.74
N LYS A 444 70.48 -35.76 -15.40
CA LYS A 444 70.29 -35.10 -14.10
C LYS A 444 70.34 -36.10 -12.95
N GLN A 445 69.76 -37.29 -13.14
CA GLN A 445 69.79 -38.38 -12.16
C GLN A 445 71.22 -38.88 -11.94
N MET A 446 71.98 -39.13 -13.01
CA MET A 446 73.40 -39.53 -12.94
C MET A 446 74.23 -38.55 -12.09
N ARG A 447 74.10 -37.25 -12.36
CA ARG A 447 74.85 -36.22 -11.63
C ARG A 447 74.50 -36.20 -10.14
N LYS A 448 73.25 -36.52 -9.79
CA LYS A 448 72.81 -36.60 -8.38
C LYS A 448 73.46 -37.79 -7.66
N SER A 449 73.62 -38.91 -8.34
CA SER A 449 74.24 -40.13 -7.78
C SER A 449 75.79 -40.12 -7.87
N TRP A 450 76.39 -39.09 -8.47
CA TRP A 450 77.84 -38.95 -8.62
C TRP A 450 78.49 -38.43 -7.33
N SER A 451 79.55 -39.09 -6.86
CA SER A 451 80.27 -38.70 -5.64
C SER A 451 81.74 -38.44 -5.91
N LYS A 452 82.24 -37.29 -5.46
CA LYS A 452 83.67 -36.95 -5.58
C LYS A 452 84.57 -37.80 -4.68
N LYS A 453 84.02 -38.37 -3.61
CA LYS A 453 84.79 -39.08 -2.57
C LYS A 453 84.69 -40.59 -2.68
N ASP A 454 83.69 -41.11 -3.38
CA ASP A 454 83.39 -42.54 -3.48
C ASP A 454 83.46 -43.00 -4.96
N PRO A 455 84.51 -43.73 -5.35
CA PRO A 455 84.68 -44.28 -6.69
C PRO A 455 83.56 -45.27 -7.08
N PHE A 456 83.05 -46.08 -6.13
CA PHE A 456 82.01 -47.06 -6.42
C PHE A 456 80.68 -46.39 -6.75
N GLN A 457 80.30 -45.36 -6.01
CA GLN A 457 79.10 -44.57 -6.32
C GLN A 457 79.20 -43.93 -7.71
N THR A 458 80.35 -43.35 -8.04
CA THR A 458 80.58 -42.76 -9.36
C THR A 458 80.51 -43.81 -10.48
N ARG A 459 81.13 -44.98 -10.28
CA ARG A 459 81.05 -46.11 -11.22
C ARG A 459 79.60 -46.56 -11.45
N ASN A 460 78.83 -46.78 -10.38
CA ASN A 460 77.45 -47.23 -10.50
C ASN A 460 76.54 -46.17 -11.15
N ALA A 461 76.72 -44.90 -10.79
CA ALA A 461 75.98 -43.80 -11.40
C ALA A 461 76.19 -43.71 -12.91
N ILE A 462 77.43 -43.93 -13.39
CA ILE A 462 77.75 -43.95 -14.82
C ILE A 462 77.07 -45.15 -15.52
N ILE A 463 77.12 -46.34 -14.92
CA ILE A 463 76.54 -47.55 -15.49
C ILE A 463 75.01 -47.43 -15.59
N GLU A 464 74.34 -47.01 -14.52
CA GLU A 464 72.88 -46.81 -14.52
C GLU A 464 72.43 -45.77 -15.55
N TRP A 465 73.19 -44.68 -15.68
CA TRP A 465 72.94 -43.68 -16.70
C TRP A 465 73.10 -44.24 -18.11
N ALA A 466 74.17 -45.01 -18.33
CA ALA A 466 74.45 -45.60 -19.62
C ALA A 466 73.37 -46.62 -20.03
N GLN A 467 72.93 -47.47 -19.11
CA GLN A 467 71.84 -48.44 -19.33
C GLN A 467 70.54 -47.75 -19.78
N LYS A 468 70.12 -46.68 -19.09
CA LYS A 468 68.90 -45.93 -19.45
C LYS A 468 69.05 -45.14 -20.74
N ARG A 469 70.26 -44.69 -21.05
CA ARG A 469 70.52 -43.89 -22.25
C ARG A 469 70.55 -44.73 -23.52
N TRP A 470 71.11 -45.92 -23.43
CA TRP A 470 71.24 -46.87 -24.54
C TRP A 470 70.49 -48.16 -24.19
N GLU A 471 69.17 -48.08 -24.09
CA GLU A 471 68.27 -49.21 -23.77
C GLU A 471 68.48 -50.42 -24.69
N ASN A 472 68.93 -50.18 -25.93
CA ASN A 472 69.18 -51.22 -26.93
C ASN A 472 70.57 -51.88 -26.82
N THR A 473 71.36 -51.57 -25.79
CA THR A 473 72.68 -52.17 -25.56
C THR A 473 72.76 -52.75 -24.15
N THR A 474 73.28 -53.97 -24.04
CA THR A 474 73.53 -54.62 -22.74
C THR A 474 74.78 -54.03 -22.10
N ILE A 475 74.60 -53.07 -21.20
CA ILE A 475 75.68 -52.42 -20.45
C ILE A 475 75.71 -53.02 -19.03
N VAL A 476 76.74 -53.82 -18.73
CA VAL A 476 76.92 -54.48 -17.43
C VAL A 476 78.09 -53.87 -16.66
N GLY A 477 79.13 -53.40 -17.38
CA GLY A 477 80.30 -52.74 -16.81
C GLY A 477 80.71 -51.47 -17.57
N LEU A 478 81.74 -50.80 -17.06
CA LEU A 478 82.31 -49.60 -17.69
C LEU A 478 82.86 -49.89 -19.10
N ASN A 479 83.33 -51.11 -19.34
CA ASN A 479 83.91 -51.54 -20.60
C ASN A 479 82.88 -51.61 -21.74
N ASP A 480 81.60 -51.76 -21.40
CA ASP A 480 80.49 -51.85 -22.36
C ASP A 480 80.03 -50.46 -22.84
N ILE A 481 80.58 -49.38 -22.27
CA ILE A 481 80.22 -48.02 -22.63
C ILE A 481 80.74 -47.71 -24.04
N PRO A 482 79.90 -47.17 -24.97
CA PRO A 482 80.24 -47.05 -26.39
C PRO A 482 81.49 -46.23 -26.76
N PHE A 483 82.06 -45.47 -25.82
CA PHE A 483 83.28 -44.66 -25.99
C PHE A 483 84.37 -45.04 -24.98
N TYR A 484 84.27 -46.24 -24.38
CA TYR A 484 85.25 -46.75 -23.43
C TYR A 484 86.64 -46.86 -24.07
N GLN A 485 86.76 -47.48 -25.25
CA GLN A 485 88.07 -47.71 -25.91
C GLN A 485 88.85 -46.41 -26.17
N GLU A 486 88.17 -45.34 -26.59
CA GLU A 486 88.79 -44.02 -26.85
C GLU A 486 89.23 -43.31 -25.55
N ASN A 487 88.70 -43.71 -24.40
CA ASN A 487 88.95 -43.07 -23.10
C ASN A 487 89.34 -44.13 -22.06
N LYS A 488 90.03 -45.18 -22.50
CA LYS A 488 90.30 -46.40 -21.71
C LYS A 488 91.00 -46.08 -20.40
N GLU A 489 92.01 -45.22 -20.45
CA GLU A 489 92.79 -44.78 -19.28
C GLU A 489 91.90 -44.19 -18.17
N ALA A 490 90.97 -43.28 -18.51
CA ALA A 490 90.09 -42.65 -17.53
C ALA A 490 89.12 -43.63 -16.86
N PHE A 491 88.61 -44.61 -17.62
CA PHE A 491 87.72 -45.65 -17.07
C PHE A 491 88.48 -46.71 -16.27
N ASP A 492 89.69 -47.08 -16.70
CA ASP A 492 90.56 -48.02 -15.99
C ASP A 492 91.04 -47.42 -14.66
N ASN A 493 91.39 -46.14 -14.64
CA ASN A 493 91.73 -45.41 -13.42
C ASN A 493 90.55 -45.41 -12.43
N LEU A 494 89.32 -45.17 -12.91
CA LEU A 494 88.12 -45.27 -12.06
C LEU A 494 87.92 -46.69 -11.52
N SER A 495 88.11 -47.71 -12.37
CA SER A 495 87.99 -49.11 -11.96
C SER A 495 89.05 -49.48 -10.93
N ALA A 496 90.31 -49.08 -11.15
CA ALA A 496 91.42 -49.30 -10.21
C ALA A 496 91.17 -48.62 -8.86
N ALA A 497 90.63 -47.39 -8.87
CA ALA A 497 90.30 -46.65 -7.66
C ALA A 497 89.16 -47.28 -6.84
N CYS A 498 88.25 -48.03 -7.47
CA CYS A 498 87.25 -48.81 -6.74
C CYS A 498 87.91 -49.91 -5.91
N TRP A 499 88.99 -50.53 -6.39
CA TRP A 499 89.60 -51.70 -5.77
C TRP A 499 90.93 -51.41 -5.04
N ALA A 500 91.26 -50.13 -4.83
CA ALA A 500 92.47 -49.72 -4.12
C ALA A 500 92.32 -49.87 -2.59
N PRO A 501 93.36 -50.35 -1.86
CA PRO A 501 93.26 -50.67 -0.42
C PRO A 501 92.89 -49.49 0.49
N ASP A 502 93.23 -48.25 0.10
CA ASP A 502 93.14 -47.08 0.97
C ASP A 502 92.03 -46.06 0.61
N HIS A 503 91.11 -46.38 -0.32
CA HIS A 503 89.85 -45.66 -0.67
C HIS A 503 89.79 -44.10 -0.65
N THR A 504 90.90 -43.35 -0.50
CA THR A 504 90.85 -41.93 -0.09
C THR A 504 91.72 -40.97 -0.90
N ALA A 505 92.36 -41.41 -1.99
CA ALA A 505 93.00 -40.52 -2.96
C ALA A 505 92.51 -40.81 -4.39
N TRP A 506 91.24 -40.51 -4.66
CA TRP A 506 90.66 -40.54 -6.00
C TRP A 506 90.32 -39.13 -6.46
N ASP A 507 90.63 -38.80 -7.72
CA ASP A 507 90.22 -37.56 -8.37
C ASP A 507 89.21 -37.84 -9.50
N ASP A 508 88.05 -37.19 -9.45
CA ASP A 508 86.99 -37.35 -10.45
C ASP A 508 87.20 -36.50 -11.71
N SER A 509 88.23 -35.65 -11.75
CA SER A 509 88.40 -34.62 -12.78
C SER A 509 88.51 -35.19 -14.20
N GLU A 510 89.24 -36.28 -14.40
CA GLU A 510 89.44 -36.91 -15.70
C GLU A 510 88.17 -37.59 -16.21
N ILE A 511 87.59 -38.48 -15.40
CA ILE A 511 86.38 -39.21 -15.81
C ILE A 511 85.19 -38.27 -16.01
N ARG A 512 85.11 -37.20 -15.22
CA ARG A 512 84.06 -36.19 -15.38
C ARG A 512 84.20 -35.41 -16.68
N LYS A 513 85.43 -35.09 -17.12
CA LYS A 513 85.68 -34.48 -18.43
C LYS A 513 85.24 -35.42 -19.55
N VAL A 514 85.61 -36.70 -19.48
CA VAL A 514 85.23 -37.72 -20.47
C VAL A 514 83.71 -37.86 -20.58
N ILE A 515 83.01 -38.04 -19.45
CA ILE A 515 81.56 -38.24 -19.42
C ILE A 515 80.82 -36.98 -19.87
N SER A 516 81.29 -35.78 -19.50
CA SER A 516 80.68 -34.52 -19.93
C SER A 516 80.88 -34.23 -21.42
N LYS A 517 82.06 -34.51 -21.98
CA LYS A 517 82.35 -34.42 -23.42
C LYS A 517 81.44 -35.36 -24.22
N ASN A 518 81.25 -36.58 -23.73
CA ASN A 518 80.43 -37.61 -24.36
C ASN A 518 78.96 -37.60 -23.92
N ARG A 519 78.50 -36.53 -23.26
CA ARG A 519 77.12 -36.37 -22.80
C ARG A 519 76.09 -36.54 -23.91
N ASN A 520 76.43 -36.19 -25.15
CA ASN A 520 75.56 -36.31 -26.31
C ASN A 520 76.06 -37.34 -27.33
N TYR A 521 76.95 -38.24 -26.89
CA TYR A 521 77.53 -39.25 -27.76
C TYR A 521 76.43 -40.06 -28.44
N ARG A 522 76.51 -40.10 -29.78
CA ARG A 522 75.70 -40.95 -30.64
C ARG A 522 76.66 -41.94 -31.26
N ARG A 523 76.40 -43.23 -31.05
CA ARG A 523 77.19 -44.28 -31.68
C ARG A 523 77.15 -44.03 -33.20
N PRO A 524 78.30 -43.95 -33.89
CA PRO A 524 78.30 -43.84 -35.33
C PRO A 524 77.54 -45.05 -35.90
N LYS A 525 76.58 -44.80 -36.80
CA LYS A 525 75.89 -45.88 -37.50
C LYS A 525 76.94 -46.62 -38.33
N ALA A 526 77.02 -47.94 -38.18
CA ALA A 526 77.93 -48.75 -38.98
C ALA A 526 77.70 -48.45 -40.47
N LYS A 527 78.77 -48.10 -41.19
CA LYS A 527 78.79 -48.24 -42.65
C LYS A 527 78.51 -49.72 -42.93
N HIS A 528 77.64 -49.99 -43.89
CA HIS A 528 77.27 -51.33 -44.33
C HIS A 528 78.44 -52.33 -44.25
N GLY A 529 78.21 -53.46 -43.58
CA GLY A 529 78.91 -54.71 -43.91
C GLY A 529 79.98 -55.26 -42.97
N ILE A 530 80.10 -54.85 -41.70
CA ILE A 530 80.94 -55.61 -40.74
C ILE A 530 80.23 -55.73 -39.39
N ASN A 531 79.83 -56.96 -39.08
CA ASN A 531 79.27 -57.40 -37.81
C ASN A 531 80.43 -57.73 -36.84
N PRO A 532 80.55 -57.12 -35.64
CA PRO A 532 81.59 -57.53 -34.70
C PRO A 532 81.21 -58.75 -33.84
N TYR A 533 79.95 -59.20 -33.83
CA TYR A 533 79.53 -60.40 -33.09
C TYR A 533 78.43 -61.14 -33.85
N GLY A 534 78.82 -62.16 -34.61
CA GLY A 534 77.92 -63.05 -35.32
C GLY A 534 77.01 -63.81 -34.36
N LEU A 535 75.70 -63.79 -34.63
CA LEU A 535 74.76 -64.93 -34.51
C LEU A 535 73.34 -64.47 -34.93
N ASN A 536 72.86 -65.10 -36.01
CA ASN A 536 71.47 -65.37 -36.43
C ASN A 536 70.60 -64.16 -36.82
N GLY A 537 70.26 -63.97 -38.10
CA GLY A 537 69.12 -64.60 -38.78
C GLY A 537 67.92 -63.63 -38.68
N GLU A 538 67.20 -63.18 -39.70
CA GLU A 538 66.84 -63.74 -40.99
C GLU A 538 66.52 -62.62 -42.01
N MET A 539 66.19 -63.07 -43.21
CA MET A 539 66.13 -62.40 -44.51
C MET A 539 64.88 -61.55 -44.80
N TYR A 540 65.13 -60.49 -45.61
CA TYR A 540 64.29 -59.81 -46.63
C TYR A 540 62.88 -59.28 -46.22
N GLU A 541 62.27 -58.26 -46.82
CA GLU A 541 62.36 -57.74 -48.19
C GLU A 541 61.78 -56.32 -48.33
N THR A 542 62.20 -55.68 -49.44
CA THR A 542 61.54 -54.67 -50.28
C THR A 542 61.10 -53.30 -49.75
N ILE A 543 61.90 -52.33 -50.19
CA ILE A 543 61.53 -50.95 -50.52
C ILE A 543 60.35 -50.94 -51.51
N THR A 544 59.25 -50.30 -51.14
CA THR A 544 58.40 -49.58 -52.09
C THR A 544 58.29 -48.13 -51.67
N GLN A 545 59.09 -47.29 -52.32
CA GLN A 545 58.90 -45.84 -52.32
C GLN A 545 58.87 -45.37 -53.76
N LYS A 546 57.67 -45.11 -54.28
CA LYS A 546 57.47 -44.19 -55.41
C LYS A 546 56.29 -43.27 -55.12
N LEU A 547 56.65 -42.01 -54.85
CA LEU A 547 56.14 -40.79 -55.47
C LEU A 547 54.61 -40.60 -55.54
N LYS A 548 54.07 -39.76 -54.64
CA LYS A 548 53.72 -38.37 -54.94
C LYS A 548 53.52 -37.58 -53.66
#